data_AF-A0A2D5ZT16-F1
#
_entry.id   AF-A0A2D5ZT16-F1
#
_cell.length_a   1.000
_cell.length_b   1.000
_cell.length_c   1.000
_cell.angle_alpha   90.00
_cell.angle_beta   90.00
_cell.angle_gamma   90.00
#
_symmetry.space_group_name_H-M   'P 1'
#
loop_
_entity.id
_entity.type
_entity.pdbx_description
1 polymer ?
#
loop_
_entity_poly.entity_id
_entity_poly.type
_entity_poly.pdbx_seq_one_letter_code
_entity_poly.pdbx_strand_id
1 'polypeptide(L)'
;MHRGGRGYARKLLFAILQAIDADLEGVVAVVDADRAKPAKRLAELRKGRDRHRERSTPFPTAVGVADPHGEAWLLDDRQAIRSVLGLPESARIPTVVQARRDAKGALQAVIDESERAGDRVMELIGNVAAQVDPRRCVHADRTGFGPFAKDVRDELGKLP
;
A
#
# COMPACT_ATOMS: atom_id res chain seq x y z
N MET A 1 -2.84 -10.85 31.03
CA MET A 1 -1.86 -11.31 30.02
C MET A 1 -2.49 -11.25 28.63
N HIS A 2 -2.04 -10.31 27.80
CA HIS A 2 -2.58 -10.09 26.45
C HIS A 2 -2.27 -11.28 25.53
N ARG A 3 -3.31 -11.93 25.00
CA ARG A 3 -3.21 -12.97 23.97
C ARG A 3 -2.56 -12.37 22.71
N GLY A 4 -1.27 -12.67 22.50
CA GLY A 4 -0.52 -12.27 21.33
C GLY A 4 -1.25 -12.68 20.05
N GLY A 5 -1.54 -11.69 19.19
CA GLY A 5 -2.32 -11.87 17.98
C GLY A 5 -1.77 -12.97 17.07
N ARG A 6 -2.68 -13.77 16.50
CA ARG A 6 -2.42 -14.71 15.41
C ARG A 6 -1.55 -14.03 14.34
N GLY A 7 -0.35 -14.57 14.08
CA GLY A 7 0.69 -13.95 13.26
C GLY A 7 0.26 -13.65 11.81
N TYR A 8 0.94 -12.69 11.18
CA TYR A 8 0.65 -12.24 9.80
C TYR A 8 0.63 -13.39 8.78
N ALA A 9 1.47 -14.42 8.97
CA ALA A 9 1.44 -15.62 8.13
C ALA A 9 0.07 -16.31 8.11
N ARG A 10 -0.58 -16.44 9.27
CA ARG A 10 -1.90 -17.08 9.37
C ARG A 10 -3.00 -16.19 8.80
N LYS A 11 -2.87 -14.87 8.95
CA LYS A 11 -3.82 -13.91 8.37
C LYS A 11 -3.77 -13.93 6.85
N LEU A 12 -2.57 -13.95 6.27
CA LEU A 12 -2.42 -14.03 4.83
C LEU A 12 -2.95 -15.35 4.29
N LEU A 13 -2.59 -16.48 4.91
CA LEU A 13 -3.13 -17.78 4.50
C LEU A 13 -4.66 -17.80 4.52
N PHE A 14 -5.27 -17.24 5.56
CA PHE A 14 -6.73 -17.13 5.65
C PHE A 14 -7.29 -16.25 4.52
N ALA A 15 -6.67 -15.11 4.22
CA ALA A 15 -7.09 -14.24 3.13
C ALA A 15 -6.99 -14.91 1.76
N ILE A 16 -5.94 -15.72 1.52
CA ILE A 16 -5.80 -16.50 0.29
C ILE A 16 -6.94 -17.50 0.15
N LEU A 17 -7.24 -18.27 1.21
CA LEU A 17 -8.33 -19.24 1.18
C LEU A 17 -9.68 -18.57 0.94
N GLN A 18 -9.94 -17.43 1.59
CA GLN A 18 -11.15 -16.65 1.35
C GLN A 18 -11.25 -16.10 -0.08
N ALA A 19 -10.12 -15.67 -0.66
CA ALA A 19 -10.09 -15.19 -2.03
C ALA A 19 -10.39 -16.30 -3.04
N ILE A 20 -9.86 -17.51 -2.80
CA ILE A 20 -10.18 -18.71 -3.59
C ILE A 20 -11.66 -19.06 -3.46
N ASP A 21 -12.20 -19.11 -2.23
CA ASP A 21 -13.62 -19.42 -1.98
C ASP A 21 -14.56 -18.40 -2.63
N ALA A 22 -14.09 -17.16 -2.83
CA ALA A 22 -14.82 -16.06 -3.46
C ALA A 22 -14.53 -15.91 -4.97
N ASP A 23 -13.80 -16.85 -5.59
CA ASP A 23 -13.43 -16.84 -7.01
C ASP A 23 -12.72 -15.54 -7.45
N LEU A 24 -11.83 -15.03 -6.61
CA LEU A 24 -11.00 -13.87 -6.92
C LEU A 24 -9.72 -14.28 -7.68
N GLU A 25 -9.12 -13.32 -8.38
CA GLU A 25 -7.93 -13.57 -9.20
C GLU A 25 -6.61 -13.55 -8.40
N GLY A 26 -6.62 -13.01 -7.18
CA GLY A 26 -5.42 -12.91 -6.38
C GLY A 26 -5.59 -12.17 -5.05
N VAL A 27 -4.52 -12.16 -4.25
CA VAL A 27 -4.42 -11.38 -3.01
C VAL A 27 -3.26 -10.39 -3.09
N VAL A 28 -3.53 -9.17 -2.66
CA VAL A 28 -2.49 -8.17 -2.38
C VAL A 28 -2.52 -7.84 -0.90
N ALA A 29 -1.38 -7.97 -0.22
CA ALA A 29 -1.28 -7.70 1.21
C ALA A 29 -0.09 -6.79 1.53
N VAL A 30 -0.39 -5.64 2.14
CA VAL A 30 0.62 -4.65 2.55
C VAL A 30 0.55 -4.47 4.06
N VAL A 31 1.71 -4.28 4.68
CA VAL A 31 1.82 -3.89 6.09
C VAL A 31 2.61 -2.60 6.23
N ASP A 32 2.24 -1.78 7.19
CA ASP A 32 3.01 -0.58 7.51
C ASP A 32 4.31 -0.92 8.26
N ALA A 33 5.30 -0.04 8.13
CA ALA A 33 6.56 -0.08 8.86
C ALA A 33 6.49 0.57 10.26
N ASP A 34 5.32 1.09 10.64
CA ASP A 34 4.98 1.83 11.87
C ASP A 34 5.41 1.23 13.22
N ARG A 35 5.86 -0.03 13.26
CA ARG A 35 6.33 -0.69 14.48
C ARG A 35 7.74 -1.22 14.30
N ALA A 36 8.46 -1.31 15.42
CA ALA A 36 9.88 -1.64 15.57
C ALA A 36 10.47 -2.84 14.78
N LYS A 37 9.68 -3.63 14.02
CA LYS A 37 10.14 -4.82 13.29
C LYS A 37 9.44 -5.00 11.92
N PRO A 38 9.55 -4.03 10.98
CA PRO A 38 8.94 -4.14 9.64
C PRO A 38 9.41 -5.38 8.86
N ALA A 39 10.73 -5.66 8.88
CA ALA A 39 11.32 -6.84 8.24
C ALA A 39 10.68 -8.16 8.73
N LYS A 40 10.35 -8.25 10.01
CA LYS A 40 9.68 -9.44 10.58
C LYS A 40 8.26 -9.60 10.04
N ARG A 41 7.53 -8.52 9.81
CA ARG A 41 6.16 -8.59 9.28
C ARG A 41 6.14 -9.02 7.83
N LEU A 42 7.00 -8.45 7.00
CA LEU A 42 7.13 -8.87 5.60
C LEU A 42 7.56 -10.34 5.51
N ALA A 43 8.51 -10.78 6.34
CA ALA A 43 8.90 -12.18 6.41
C ALA A 43 7.73 -13.10 6.80
N GLU A 44 6.87 -12.68 7.73
CA GLU A 44 5.68 -13.43 8.11
C GLU A 44 4.62 -13.47 6.99
N LEU A 45 4.44 -12.37 6.22
CA LEU A 45 3.59 -12.40 5.03
C LEU A 45 4.14 -13.39 4.00
N ARG A 46 5.43 -13.31 3.65
CA ARG A 46 6.08 -14.25 2.71
C ARG A 46 5.89 -15.71 3.16
N LYS A 47 6.12 -15.99 4.45
CA LYS A 47 5.88 -17.31 5.03
C LYS A 47 4.42 -17.78 4.90
N GLY A 48 3.44 -16.89 4.98
CA GLY A 48 2.04 -17.21 4.73
C GLY A 48 1.79 -17.65 3.28
N ARG A 49 2.37 -16.92 2.33
CA ARG A 49 2.33 -17.23 0.90
C ARG A 49 3.03 -18.56 0.58
N ASP A 50 4.24 -18.76 1.10
CA ASP A 50 5.04 -19.96 0.85
C ASP A 50 4.34 -21.22 1.40
N ARG A 51 3.76 -21.14 2.61
CA ARG A 51 2.97 -22.23 3.19
C ARG A 51 1.74 -22.62 2.37
N HIS A 52 1.11 -21.66 1.69
CA HIS A 52 0.01 -21.98 0.77
C HIS A 52 0.54 -22.75 -0.44
N ARG A 53 1.62 -22.26 -1.06
CA ARG A 53 2.25 -22.88 -2.24
C ARG A 53 2.78 -24.29 -1.98
N GLU A 54 3.26 -24.57 -0.77
CA GLU A 54 3.71 -25.91 -0.37
C GLU A 54 2.57 -26.93 -0.29
N ARG A 55 1.31 -26.49 -0.12
CA ARG A 55 0.17 -27.35 0.20
C ARG A 55 -0.89 -27.41 -0.90
N SER A 56 -0.92 -26.41 -1.77
CA SER A 56 -1.97 -26.20 -2.75
C SER A 56 -1.37 -25.63 -4.04
N THR A 57 -2.15 -25.64 -5.12
CA THR A 57 -1.82 -24.91 -6.35
C THR A 57 -1.50 -23.45 -6.01
N PRO A 58 -0.39 -22.88 -6.52
CA PRO A 58 -0.07 -21.48 -6.28
C PRO A 58 -1.23 -20.56 -6.66
N PHE A 59 -1.57 -19.65 -5.75
CA PHE A 59 -2.56 -18.60 -5.96
C PHE A 59 -1.84 -17.26 -6.04
N PRO A 60 -2.10 -16.40 -7.06
CA PRO A 60 -1.46 -15.10 -7.20
C PRO A 60 -1.52 -14.30 -5.90
N THR A 61 -0.36 -14.05 -5.29
CA THR A 61 -0.30 -13.41 -3.97
C THR A 61 0.89 -12.46 -3.90
N ALA A 62 0.63 -11.17 -3.93
CA ALA A 62 1.66 -10.14 -3.74
C ALA A 62 1.69 -9.61 -2.31
N VAL A 63 2.90 -9.37 -1.79
CA VAL A 63 3.13 -8.91 -0.42
C VAL A 63 4.09 -7.74 -0.38
N GLY A 64 3.78 -6.73 0.43
CA GLY A 64 4.55 -5.49 0.52
C GLY A 64 4.72 -4.98 1.95
N VAL A 65 5.67 -4.06 2.11
CA VAL A 65 5.79 -3.24 3.30
C VAL A 65 5.83 -1.77 2.88
N ALA A 66 4.97 -0.95 3.47
CA ALA A 66 4.96 0.49 3.23
C ALA A 66 5.74 1.19 4.35
N ASP A 67 6.71 2.04 4.00
CA ASP A 67 7.53 2.80 4.95
C ASP A 67 7.32 4.31 4.78
N PRO A 68 6.79 5.01 5.81
CA PRO A 68 6.28 4.48 7.07
C PRO A 68 4.92 3.77 6.96
N HIS A 69 4.07 4.21 6.02
CA HIS A 69 2.68 3.80 5.82
C HIS A 69 2.30 3.89 4.35
N GLY A 70 1.17 3.28 3.95
CA GLY A 70 0.67 3.31 2.57
C GLY A 70 0.49 4.71 1.99
N GLU A 71 0.12 5.70 2.80
CA GLU A 71 -0.04 7.10 2.36
C GLU A 71 1.27 7.71 1.84
N ALA A 72 2.43 7.20 2.28
CA ALA A 72 3.73 7.61 1.76
C ALA A 72 3.91 7.25 0.28
N TRP A 73 3.26 6.18 -0.20
CA TRP A 73 3.29 5.81 -1.62
C TRP A 73 2.48 6.81 -2.45
N LEU A 74 1.35 7.28 -1.91
CA LEU A 74 0.49 8.27 -2.57
C LEU A 74 1.18 9.64 -2.65
N LEU A 75 1.81 10.08 -1.56
CA LEU A 75 2.55 11.35 -1.49
C LEU A 75 3.74 11.42 -2.45
N ASP A 76 4.25 10.27 -2.90
CA ASP A 76 5.38 10.25 -3.83
C ASP A 76 4.96 10.71 -5.24
N ASP A 77 3.71 10.47 -5.62
CA ASP A 77 3.12 10.96 -6.88
C ASP A 77 2.25 12.21 -6.65
N ARG A 78 2.93 13.35 -6.50
CA ARG A 78 2.29 14.65 -6.34
C ARG A 78 1.40 15.04 -7.53
N GLN A 79 1.64 14.49 -8.71
CA GLN A 79 0.81 14.77 -9.88
C GLN A 79 -0.55 14.07 -9.78
N ALA A 80 -0.59 12.82 -9.30
CA ALA A 80 -1.83 12.12 -9.00
C ALA A 80 -2.66 12.86 -7.95
N ILE A 81 -2.02 13.29 -6.85
CA ILE A 81 -2.68 14.08 -5.80
C ILE A 81 -3.26 15.37 -6.38
N ARG A 82 -2.45 16.14 -7.13
CA ARG A 82 -2.88 17.40 -7.73
C ARG A 82 -4.09 17.21 -8.64
N SER A 83 -4.02 16.22 -9.53
CA SER A 83 -5.07 15.88 -10.49
C SER A 83 -6.39 15.53 -9.80
N VAL A 84 -6.35 14.63 -8.82
CA VAL A 84 -7.56 14.17 -8.12
C VAL A 84 -8.18 15.26 -7.24
N LEU A 85 -7.35 16.07 -6.59
CA LEU A 85 -7.81 17.11 -5.67
C LEU A 85 -8.08 18.46 -6.35
N GLY A 86 -7.87 18.57 -7.67
CA GLY A 86 -8.09 19.82 -8.41
C GLY A 86 -7.14 20.96 -7.98
N LEU A 87 -5.97 20.62 -7.44
CA LEU A 87 -5.06 21.62 -6.89
C LEU A 87 -4.33 22.38 -8.02
N PRO A 88 -4.07 23.70 -7.85
CA PRO A 88 -3.24 24.43 -8.80
C PRO A 88 -1.79 23.94 -8.80
N GLU A 89 -1.04 24.26 -9.86
CA GLU A 89 0.40 23.88 -9.95
C GLU A 89 1.23 24.47 -8.79
N SER A 90 0.86 25.67 -8.33
CA SER A 90 1.48 26.36 -7.21
C SER A 90 1.17 25.76 -5.84
N ALA A 91 0.18 24.87 -5.73
CA ALA A 91 -0.17 24.25 -4.46
C ALA A 91 1.00 23.43 -3.92
N ARG A 92 1.31 23.66 -2.64
CA ARG A 92 2.42 22.98 -1.97
C ARG A 92 1.96 21.61 -1.48
N ILE A 93 2.38 20.56 -2.18
CA ILE A 93 2.21 19.18 -1.73
C ILE A 93 3.50 18.72 -1.04
N PRO A 94 3.47 18.32 0.25
CA PRO A 94 4.63 17.82 0.96
C PRO A 94 5.24 16.60 0.24
N THR A 95 6.57 16.53 0.22
CA THR A 95 7.24 15.31 -0.26
C THR A 95 7.21 14.22 0.80
N VAL A 96 7.39 12.97 0.39
CA VAL A 96 7.51 11.83 1.32
C VAL A 96 8.60 12.05 2.37
N VAL A 97 9.71 12.70 1.99
CA VAL A 97 10.80 13.04 2.92
C VAL A 97 10.35 14.05 3.98
N GLN A 98 9.58 15.07 3.58
CA GLN A 98 9.02 16.06 4.51
C GLN A 98 7.95 15.45 5.42
N ALA A 99 7.18 14.51 4.89
CA ALA A 99 6.08 13.84 5.60
C ALA A 99 6.50 12.54 6.30
N ARG A 100 7.80 12.24 6.42
CA ARG A 100 8.30 10.93 6.89
C ARG A 100 7.75 10.49 8.26
N ARG A 101 7.43 11.45 9.14
CA ARG A 101 6.91 11.15 10.48
C ARG A 101 5.39 10.96 10.51
N ASP A 102 4.68 11.56 9.56
CA ASP A 102 3.23 11.59 9.53
C ASP A 102 2.72 11.78 8.09
N ALA A 103 2.90 10.73 7.27
CA ALA A 103 2.44 10.73 5.88
C ALA A 103 0.91 10.86 5.79
N LYS A 104 0.21 10.26 6.76
CA LYS A 104 -1.25 10.32 6.85
C LYS A 104 -1.73 11.74 7.15
N GLY A 105 -1.20 12.39 8.17
CA GLY A 105 -1.56 13.77 8.51
C GLY A 105 -1.19 14.75 7.39
N ALA A 106 -0.03 14.56 6.74
CA ALA A 106 0.35 15.37 5.59
C ALA A 106 -0.62 15.23 4.41
N LEU A 107 -1.04 14.01 4.07
CA LEU A 107 -2.03 13.79 3.01
C LEU A 107 -3.40 14.37 3.40
N GLN A 108 -3.83 14.18 4.66
CA GLN A 108 -5.08 14.74 5.16
C GLN A 108 -5.08 16.27 5.08
N ALA A 109 -4.00 16.93 5.47
CA ALA A 109 -3.89 18.39 5.38
C ALA A 109 -4.04 18.90 3.94
N VAL A 110 -3.46 18.19 2.97
CA VAL A 110 -3.62 18.54 1.54
C VAL A 110 -5.05 18.35 1.05
N ILE A 111 -5.75 17.32 1.55
CA ILE A 111 -7.18 17.10 1.25
C ILE A 111 -8.03 18.22 1.87
N ASP A 112 -7.78 18.56 3.13
CA ASP A 112 -8.53 19.58 3.88
C ASP A 112 -8.35 20.99 3.28
N GLU A 113 -7.20 21.26 2.66
CA GLU A 113 -6.92 22.51 1.93
C GLU A 113 -7.44 22.53 0.49
N SER A 114 -7.95 21.40 -0.02
CA SER A 114 -8.47 21.31 -1.39
C SER A 114 -9.93 21.76 -1.50
N GLU A 115 -10.37 22.08 -2.71
CA GLU A 115 -11.79 22.34 -3.00
C GLU A 115 -12.69 21.12 -2.72
N ARG A 116 -12.09 19.94 -2.51
CA ARG A 116 -12.75 18.66 -2.26
C ARG A 116 -12.77 18.25 -0.79
N ALA A 117 -12.46 19.15 0.15
CA ALA A 117 -12.42 18.84 1.59
C ALA A 117 -13.74 18.25 2.16
N GLY A 118 -14.88 18.51 1.52
CA GLY A 118 -16.19 17.94 1.89
C GLY A 118 -16.47 16.54 1.32
N ASP A 119 -15.64 16.03 0.41
CA ASP A 119 -15.82 14.72 -0.19
C ASP A 119 -15.41 13.60 0.77
N ARG A 120 -15.85 12.38 0.47
CA ARG A 120 -15.47 11.20 1.25
C ARG A 120 -13.98 10.92 1.08
N VAL A 121 -13.21 11.17 2.13
CA VAL A 121 -11.75 10.98 2.17
C VAL A 121 -11.31 9.62 1.60
N MET A 122 -12.00 8.53 1.93
CA MET A 122 -11.66 7.20 1.42
C MET A 122 -11.82 7.06 -0.11
N GLU A 123 -12.81 7.75 -0.69
CA GLU A 123 -13.00 7.79 -2.15
C GLU A 123 -11.90 8.63 -2.80
N LEU A 124 -11.51 9.75 -2.20
CA LEU A 124 -10.37 10.57 -2.66
C LEU A 124 -9.06 9.78 -2.63
N ILE A 125 -8.77 9.10 -1.53
CA ILE A 125 -7.59 8.23 -1.39
C ILE A 125 -7.59 7.15 -2.47
N GLY A 126 -8.74 6.49 -2.70
CA GLY A 126 -8.89 5.49 -3.76
C GLY A 126 -8.62 6.05 -5.14
N ASN A 127 -9.14 7.25 -5.44
CA ASN A 127 -8.92 7.94 -6.70
C ASN A 127 -7.46 8.35 -6.89
N VAL A 128 -6.78 8.83 -5.85
CA VAL A 128 -5.34 9.12 -5.89
C VAL A 128 -4.58 7.83 -6.19
N ALA A 129 -4.84 6.75 -5.45
CA ALA A 129 -4.19 5.46 -5.64
C ALA A 129 -4.34 4.93 -7.07
N ALA A 130 -5.53 5.09 -7.67
CA ALA A 130 -5.80 4.69 -9.06
C ALA A 130 -5.03 5.53 -10.10
N GLN A 131 -4.59 6.73 -9.75
CA GLN A 131 -3.81 7.61 -10.65
C GLN A 131 -2.30 7.57 -10.40
N VAL A 132 -1.84 6.89 -9.34
CA VAL A 132 -0.41 6.76 -9.04
C VAL A 132 0.30 6.08 -10.21
N ASP A 133 1.30 6.75 -10.76
CA ASP A 133 2.21 6.18 -11.75
C ASP A 133 3.54 5.83 -11.06
N PRO A 134 3.91 4.54 -10.99
CA PRO A 134 5.16 4.12 -10.38
C PRO A 134 6.41 4.78 -10.97
N ARG A 135 6.35 5.29 -12.20
CA ARG A 135 7.48 6.01 -12.83
C ARG A 135 7.67 7.42 -12.25
N ARG A 136 6.64 8.00 -11.62
CA ARG A 136 6.69 9.31 -10.96
C ARG A 136 7.09 9.21 -9.48
N CYS A 137 7.04 8.01 -8.89
CA CYS A 137 7.42 7.75 -7.51
C CYS A 137 8.95 7.67 -7.33
N VAL A 138 9.60 8.84 -7.23
CA VAL A 138 11.08 8.93 -7.15
C VAL A 138 11.68 8.36 -5.86
N HIS A 139 10.86 8.12 -4.83
CA HIS A 139 11.26 7.51 -3.57
C HIS A 139 10.76 6.07 -3.43
N ALA A 140 10.26 5.43 -4.50
CA ALA A 140 9.65 4.12 -4.45
C ALA A 140 10.51 3.05 -3.75
N ASP A 141 11.83 3.05 -3.96
CA ASP A 141 12.74 2.10 -3.31
C ASP A 141 12.89 2.35 -1.80
N ARG A 142 12.76 3.60 -1.37
CA ARG A 142 12.90 4.01 0.04
C ARG A 142 11.62 3.77 0.84
N THR A 143 10.46 3.85 0.18
CA THR A 143 9.15 3.67 0.81
C THR A 143 8.65 2.22 0.75
N GLY A 144 9.39 1.34 0.08
CA GLY A 144 8.98 -0.05 -0.17
C GLY A 144 7.98 -0.22 -1.31
N PHE A 145 7.54 0.87 -1.95
CA PHE A 145 6.64 0.81 -3.11
C PHE A 145 7.27 0.11 -4.32
N GLY A 146 8.54 0.38 -4.62
CA GLY A 146 9.25 -0.21 -5.76
C GLY A 146 9.31 -1.74 -5.68
N PRO A 147 9.85 -2.32 -4.60
CA PRO A 147 9.84 -3.76 -4.36
C PRO A 147 8.42 -4.36 -4.37
N PHE A 148 7.44 -3.67 -3.79
CA PHE A 148 6.05 -4.12 -3.79
C PHE A 148 5.44 -4.14 -5.20
N ALA A 149 5.59 -3.06 -5.98
CA ALA A 149 5.11 -2.97 -7.36
C ALA A 149 5.79 -3.99 -8.28
N LYS A 150 7.04 -4.39 -7.97
CA LYS A 150 7.68 -5.54 -8.62
C LYS A 150 7.00 -6.85 -8.26
N ASP A 151 6.78 -7.13 -6.97
CA ASP A 151 6.12 -8.36 -6.51
C ASP A 151 4.69 -8.48 -7.05
N VAL A 152 3.93 -7.38 -7.11
CA VAL A 152 2.63 -7.33 -7.78
C VAL A 152 2.72 -7.72 -9.25
N ARG A 153 3.69 -7.19 -10.00
CA ARG A 153 3.87 -7.55 -11.42
C ARG A 153 4.27 -9.01 -11.62
N ASP A 154 5.12 -9.52 -10.75
CA ASP A 154 5.58 -10.91 -10.83
C ASP A 154 4.46 -11.91 -10.50
N GLU A 155 3.54 -11.54 -9.59
CA GLU A 155 2.49 -12.43 -9.09
C GLU A 155 1.17 -12.32 -9.87
N LEU A 156 0.78 -11.10 -10.25
CA LEU A 156 -0.54 -10.78 -10.82
C LEU A 156 -0.44 -10.35 -12.30
N GLY A 157 0.77 -10.24 -12.84
CA GLY A 157 1.00 -9.79 -14.20
C GLY A 157 0.98 -8.26 -14.33
N LYS A 158 0.80 -7.75 -15.56
CA LYS A 158 0.68 -6.31 -15.77
C LYS A 158 -0.62 -5.85 -15.11
N LEU A 159 -0.50 -4.93 -14.16
CA LEU A 159 -1.64 -4.14 -13.71
C LEU A 159 -2.22 -3.41 -14.95
N PRO A 160 -3.54 -3.48 -15.18
CA PRO A 160 -4.19 -2.83 -16.32
C PRO A 160 -3.97 -1.30 -16.33
#